data_AF-A0A8H5MXP2-F1
#
_entry.id   AF-A0A8H5MXP2-F1
#
_cell.length_a   1.000
_cell.length_b   1.000
_cell.length_c   1.000
_cell.angle_alpha   90.00
_cell.angle_beta   90.00
_cell.angle_gamma   90.00
#
_symmetry.space_group_name_H-M   'P 1'
#
loop_
_entity.id
_entity.type
_entity.pdbx_description
1 polymer ?
#
loop_
_entity_poly.entity_id
_entity_poly.type
_entity_poly.pdbx_seq_one_letter_code
_entity_poly.pdbx_strand_id
1 'polypeptide(L)'
;MRRVDNPDKDFPAIGASLHVSENFRSVNCMATVVNWMRECAQSHSLCQSDGEEPLPKRVVDVGPQDGSRAPALYVSQGEIEPYAALSHCWGKSNLLKTTTATLASRIHGIEWSELSTKFQEAILVARDL
;
A
#
# COMPACT_ATOMS: atom_id res chain seq x y z
N MET A 1 -40.10 31.70 -13.06
CA MET A 1 -40.36 30.30 -13.43
C MET A 1 -39.44 29.43 -12.59
N ARG A 2 -39.99 28.56 -11.74
CA ARG A 2 -39.24 27.77 -10.75
C ARG A 2 -38.31 26.74 -11.41
N ARG A 3 -37.14 26.51 -10.83
CA ARG A 3 -36.69 25.16 -10.43
C ARG A 3 -35.96 25.27 -9.09
N VAL A 4 -36.41 24.43 -8.17
CA VAL A 4 -35.82 24.14 -6.87
C VAL A 4 -34.95 22.93 -7.12
N ASP A 5 -33.66 22.97 -6.80
CA ASP A 5 -32.84 21.77 -6.70
C ASP A 5 -32.10 21.78 -5.35
N ASN A 6 -32.30 20.68 -4.65
CA ASN A 6 -32.11 20.41 -3.23
C ASN A 6 -30.64 20.00 -2.93
N PRO A 7 -29.96 20.54 -1.90
CA PRO A 7 -28.51 20.35 -1.71
C PRO A 7 -28.07 18.99 -1.13
N ASP A 8 -28.99 18.05 -0.91
CA ASP A 8 -28.73 16.81 -0.13
C ASP A 8 -29.00 15.50 -0.90
N LYS A 9 -28.68 15.43 -2.20
CA LYS A 9 -28.82 14.18 -2.95
C LYS A 9 -27.69 13.97 -3.96
N ASP A 10 -26.49 13.69 -3.47
CA ASP A 10 -25.43 13.19 -4.34
C ASP A 10 -24.78 11.96 -3.68
N PHE A 11 -25.12 10.77 -4.21
CA PHE A 11 -24.48 9.46 -3.98
C PHE A 11 -24.70 8.74 -2.63
N PRO A 12 -25.87 8.14 -2.36
CA PRO A 12 -26.06 7.27 -1.18
C PRO A 12 -25.18 6.00 -1.18
N ALA A 13 -24.56 5.65 -2.31
CA ALA A 13 -23.58 4.56 -2.41
C ALA A 13 -22.19 4.95 -1.86
N ILE A 14 -21.89 6.24 -1.80
CA ILE A 14 -20.65 6.78 -1.24
C ILE A 14 -21.04 7.28 0.16
N GLY A 15 -20.79 6.46 1.17
CA GLY A 15 -21.15 6.78 2.56
C GLY A 15 -20.50 8.05 3.10
N ALA A 16 -20.77 8.38 4.36
CA ALA A 16 -20.17 9.56 5.00
C ALA A 16 -18.64 9.43 5.02
N SER A 17 -17.95 10.50 4.59
CA SER A 17 -16.49 10.59 4.67
C SER A 17 -16.08 10.46 6.14
N LEU A 18 -15.28 9.45 6.46
CA LEU A 18 -14.67 9.30 7.77
C LEU A 18 -13.54 10.33 7.88
N HIS A 19 -13.49 11.05 9.00
CA HIS A 19 -12.39 11.97 9.27
C HIS A 19 -11.09 11.17 9.45
N VAL A 20 -10.24 11.16 8.43
CA VAL A 20 -8.91 10.53 8.47
C VAL A 20 -7.91 11.56 8.99
N SER A 21 -7.13 11.21 10.02
CA SER A 21 -6.09 12.09 10.56
C SER A 21 -5.04 12.43 9.49
N GLU A 22 -4.55 13.67 9.49
CA GLU A 22 -3.47 14.12 8.58
C GLU A 22 -2.16 13.34 8.77
N ASN A 23 -1.93 12.81 9.98
CA ASN A 23 -0.83 11.89 10.23
C ASN A 23 -1.24 10.46 9.84
N PHE A 24 -0.70 10.00 8.71
CA PHE A 24 -0.97 8.67 8.14
C PHE A 24 -0.53 7.51 9.06
N ARG A 25 0.37 7.76 10.03
CA ARG A 25 0.82 6.77 11.03
C ARG A 25 0.18 6.95 12.40
N SER A 26 -0.87 7.78 12.52
CA SER A 26 -1.58 7.87 13.80
C SER A 26 -2.20 6.52 14.16
N VAL A 27 -2.30 6.22 15.46
CA VAL A 27 -2.90 4.96 15.97
C VAL A 27 -4.30 4.76 15.40
N ASN A 28 -5.09 5.84 15.31
CA ASN A 28 -6.44 5.79 14.76
C ASN A 28 -6.45 5.50 13.25
N CYS A 29 -5.52 6.06 12.47
CA CYS A 29 -5.38 5.76 11.04
C CYS A 29 -5.02 4.29 10.83
N MET A 30 -4.00 3.78 11.54
CA MET A 30 -3.59 2.39 11.41
C MET A 30 -4.69 1.42 11.87
N ALA A 31 -5.39 1.72 12.97
CA ALA A 31 -6.54 0.94 13.41
C ALA A 31 -7.66 0.90 12.35
N THR A 32 -7.89 2.03 11.67
CA THR A 32 -8.87 2.12 10.57
C THR A 32 -8.44 1.25 9.38
N VAL A 33 -7.18 1.36 8.96
CA VAL A 33 -6.62 0.55 7.85
C VAL A 33 -6.73 -0.93 8.16
N VAL A 34 -6.29 -1.37 9.34
CA VAL A 34 -6.38 -2.77 9.77
C VAL A 34 -7.83 -3.25 9.84
N ASN A 35 -8.75 -2.41 10.32
CA ASN A 35 -10.17 -2.77 10.36
C ASN A 35 -10.75 -2.94 8.94
N TRP A 36 -10.46 -2.02 8.02
CA TRP A 36 -10.92 -2.11 6.63
C TRP A 36 -10.33 -3.31 5.90
N MET A 37 -9.04 -3.62 6.10
CA MET A 37 -8.44 -4.83 5.52
C MET A 37 -9.13 -6.10 6.04
N ARG A 38 -9.40 -6.16 7.35
CA ARG A 38 -10.10 -7.28 7.98
C ARG A 38 -11.52 -7.43 7.44
N GLU A 39 -12.29 -6.34 7.40
CA GLU A 39 -13.65 -6.32 6.88
C GLU A 39 -13.69 -6.78 5.42
N CYS A 40 -12.77 -6.26 4.60
CA CYS A 40 -12.63 -6.64 3.20
C CYS A 40 -12.36 -8.16 3.05
N ALA A 41 -11.37 -8.69 3.77
CA ALA A 41 -11.00 -10.10 3.70
C ALA A 41 -12.10 -11.04 4.21
N GLN A 42 -12.93 -10.60 5.17
CA GLN A 42 -13.95 -11.45 5.79
C GLN A 42 -15.32 -11.35 5.14
N SER A 43 -15.68 -10.17 4.61
CA SER A 43 -17.06 -9.86 4.22
C SER A 43 -17.27 -9.73 2.71
N HIS A 44 -16.20 -9.51 1.93
CA HIS A 44 -16.32 -9.39 0.48
C HIS A 44 -15.94 -10.71 -0.19
N SER A 45 -16.92 -11.40 -0.78
CA SER A 45 -16.70 -12.68 -1.47
C SER A 45 -15.67 -12.62 -2.60
N LEU A 46 -15.52 -11.45 -3.25
CA LEU A 46 -14.51 -11.23 -4.30
C LEU A 46 -13.11 -10.95 -3.75
N CYS A 47 -12.99 -10.59 -2.47
CA CYS A 47 -11.71 -10.26 -1.83
C CYS A 47 -11.22 -11.37 -0.89
N GLN A 48 -12.06 -12.38 -0.63
CA GLN A 48 -11.64 -13.62 0.00
C GLN A 48 -10.65 -14.32 -0.93
N SER A 49 -9.38 -14.25 -0.57
CA SER A 49 -8.31 -15.02 -1.19
C SER A 49 -8.11 -16.29 -0.35
N ASP A 50 -8.00 -17.44 -1.01
CA ASP A 50 -7.60 -18.69 -0.35
C ASP A 50 -6.13 -18.67 0.07
N GLY A 51 -5.40 -17.58 -0.25
CA GLY A 51 -4.00 -17.39 0.14
C GLY A 51 -3.04 -18.27 -0.64
N GLU A 52 -3.46 -18.82 -1.78
CA GLU A 52 -2.68 -19.79 -2.57
C GLU A 52 -1.89 -19.15 -3.73
N GLU A 53 -1.98 -17.83 -3.90
CA GLU A 53 -1.26 -17.16 -4.98
C GLU A 53 0.24 -17.03 -4.65
N PRO A 54 1.13 -17.46 -5.56
CA PRO A 54 2.56 -17.28 -5.36
C PRO A 54 2.92 -15.80 -5.41
N LEU A 55 3.98 -15.43 -4.70
CA LEU A 55 4.51 -14.08 -4.77
C LEU A 55 4.85 -13.70 -6.22
N PRO A 56 4.68 -12.41 -6.59
CA PRO A 56 5.28 -11.89 -7.80
C PRO A 56 6.78 -12.20 -7.83
N LYS A 57 7.33 -12.41 -9.03
CA LYS A 57 8.76 -12.76 -9.24
C LYS A 57 9.74 -11.87 -8.44
N ARG A 58 9.36 -10.62 -8.21
CA ARG A 58 10.09 -9.65 -7.42
C ARG A 58 9.12 -8.83 -6.58
N VAL A 59 9.40 -8.75 -5.29
CA VAL A 59 8.69 -7.90 -4.32
C VAL A 59 9.71 -7.05 -3.55
N VAL A 60 9.24 -6.06 -2.82
CA VAL A 60 10.08 -5.28 -1.91
C VAL A 60 9.90 -5.83 -0.50
N ASP A 61 10.96 -6.38 0.06
CA ASP A 61 11.03 -6.62 1.50
C ASP A 61 11.22 -5.26 2.17
N VAL A 62 10.21 -4.83 2.93
CA VAL A 62 10.20 -3.54 3.60
C VAL A 62 11.07 -3.51 4.86
N GLY A 63 11.58 -4.65 5.31
CA GLY A 63 12.33 -4.77 6.55
C GLY A 63 11.45 -4.69 7.80
N PRO A 64 12.08 -4.78 8.99
CA PRO A 64 11.37 -4.80 10.27
C PRO A 64 10.75 -3.45 10.62
N GLN A 65 9.76 -3.50 11.52
CA GLN A 65 9.00 -2.32 11.97
C GLN A 65 9.89 -1.24 12.59
N ASP A 66 10.93 -1.62 13.32
CA ASP A 66 11.89 -0.71 13.94
C ASP A 66 12.82 0.00 12.93
N GLY A 67 12.77 -0.40 11.66
CA GLY A 67 13.61 0.15 10.60
C GLY A 67 15.09 -0.20 10.71
N SER A 68 15.45 -1.21 11.50
CA SER A 68 16.84 -1.66 11.68
C SER A 68 17.49 -2.19 10.39
N ARG A 69 16.69 -2.49 9.36
CA ARG A 69 17.16 -2.90 8.04
C ARG A 69 16.52 -2.05 6.95
N ALA A 70 17.34 -1.65 5.97
CA ALA A 70 16.87 -0.96 4.78
C ALA A 70 15.96 -1.87 3.94
N PRO A 71 14.98 -1.30 3.23
CA PRO A 71 14.17 -2.07 2.29
C PRO A 71 15.07 -2.65 1.19
N ALA A 72 14.71 -3.82 0.68
CA ALA A 72 15.48 -4.51 -0.35
C ALA A 72 14.56 -5.20 -1.35
N LEU A 73 15.07 -5.38 -2.56
CA LEU A 73 14.40 -6.19 -3.56
C LEU A 73 14.57 -7.67 -3.21
N TYR A 74 13.45 -8.35 -3.03
CA TYR A 74 13.43 -9.78 -2.78
C TYR A 74 12.99 -10.52 -4.06
N VAL A 75 13.74 -11.57 -4.43
CA VAL A 75 13.48 -12.38 -5.63
C VAL A 75 12.83 -13.68 -5.18
N SER A 76 11.52 -13.75 -5.38
CA SER A 76 10.73 -14.94 -5.05
C SER A 76 11.17 -16.16 -5.87
N GLN A 77 11.10 -17.32 -5.22
CA GLN A 77 11.27 -18.65 -5.80
C GLN A 77 9.93 -19.36 -6.08
N GLY A 78 8.81 -18.63 -6.07
CA GLY A 78 7.45 -19.17 -6.27
C GLY A 78 6.75 -19.61 -4.99
N GLU A 79 7.27 -19.22 -3.84
CA GLU A 79 6.63 -19.37 -2.54
C GLU A 79 5.33 -18.56 -2.45
N ILE A 80 4.45 -19.05 -1.58
CA ILE A 80 3.13 -18.51 -1.32
C ILE A 80 3.19 -17.80 0.03
N GLU A 81 3.13 -16.47 -0.01
CA GLU A 81 3.20 -15.61 1.18
C GLU A 81 2.30 -14.37 0.98
N PRO A 82 1.75 -13.79 2.07
CA PRO A 82 1.00 -12.55 1.99
C PRO A 82 1.85 -11.39 1.47
N TYR A 83 1.28 -10.55 0.61
CA TYR A 83 1.90 -9.31 0.15
C TYR A 83 0.87 -8.21 -0.03
N ALA A 84 1.34 -6.96 -0.05
CA ALA A 84 0.52 -5.79 -0.37
C ALA A 84 1.00 -5.15 -1.68
N ALA A 85 0.05 -4.62 -2.45
CA ALA A 85 0.33 -3.87 -3.66
C ALA A 85 -0.01 -2.38 -3.46
N LEU A 86 0.95 -1.50 -3.79
CA LEU A 86 0.71 -0.05 -3.80
C LEU A 86 0.12 0.38 -5.15
N SER A 87 -1.17 0.73 -5.15
CA SER A 87 -1.85 1.28 -6.34
C SER A 87 -1.84 2.81 -6.30
N HIS A 88 -1.12 3.46 -7.21
CA HIS A 88 -1.20 4.92 -7.37
C HIS A 88 -0.92 5.37 -8.80
N CYS A 89 -1.38 6.58 -9.13
CA CYS A 89 -1.06 7.24 -10.39
C CYS A 89 0.37 7.81 -10.34
N TRP A 90 1.28 7.17 -11.05
CA TRP A 90 2.71 7.49 -11.05
C TRP A 90 3.08 8.84 -11.67
N GLY A 91 2.23 9.37 -12.56
CA GLY A 91 2.45 10.63 -13.28
C GLY A 91 3.72 10.61 -14.14
N LYS A 92 4.34 11.79 -14.31
CA LYS A 92 5.63 11.96 -15.03
C LYS A 92 6.85 11.86 -14.10
N SER A 93 6.69 11.24 -12.94
CA SER A 93 7.72 11.19 -11.91
C SER A 93 8.88 10.28 -12.32
N ASN A 94 10.11 10.68 -12.02
CA ASN A 94 11.26 9.79 -12.10
C ASN A 94 11.19 8.77 -10.97
N LEU A 95 10.61 7.62 -11.27
CA LEU A 95 10.54 6.50 -10.33
C LEU A 95 11.90 5.79 -10.25
N LEU A 96 12.20 5.29 -9.05
CA LEU A 96 13.27 4.32 -8.86
C LEU A 96 12.99 3.10 -9.75
N LYS A 97 13.95 2.73 -10.60
CA LYS A 97 13.81 1.60 -11.53
C LYS A 97 14.89 0.57 -11.25
N THR A 98 14.46 -0.69 -11.17
CA THR A 98 15.39 -1.82 -11.17
C THR A 98 15.70 -2.23 -12.60
N THR A 99 16.93 -2.02 -13.02
CA THR A 99 17.49 -2.50 -14.28
C THR A 99 18.31 -3.76 -14.06
N THR A 100 18.74 -4.43 -15.14
CA THR A 100 19.68 -5.55 -15.05
C THR A 100 20.99 -5.15 -14.36
N ALA A 101 21.50 -3.95 -14.64
CA ALA A 101 22.72 -3.42 -14.03
C ALA A 101 22.57 -3.14 -12.53
N THR A 102 21.38 -2.73 -12.09
CA THR A 102 21.12 -2.38 -10.68
C THR A 102 20.47 -3.52 -9.90
N LEU A 103 20.20 -4.67 -10.51
CA LEU A 103 19.47 -5.76 -9.84
C LEU A 103 20.20 -6.26 -8.60
N ALA A 104 21.50 -6.55 -8.74
CA ALA A 104 22.31 -7.08 -7.66
C ALA A 104 22.40 -6.10 -6.48
N SER A 105 22.55 -4.80 -6.73
CA SER A 105 22.59 -3.80 -5.66
C SER A 105 21.24 -3.70 -4.95
N ARG A 106 20.13 -3.68 -5.70
CA ARG A 106 18.78 -3.59 -5.13
C ARG A 106 18.44 -4.77 -4.22
N ILE A 107 19.01 -5.95 -4.47
CA ILE A 107 18.85 -7.12 -3.60
C ILE A 107 19.57 -6.94 -2.26
N HIS A 108 20.72 -6.26 -2.25
CA HIS A 108 21.46 -5.99 -1.00
C HIS A 108 20.87 -4.82 -0.21
N GLY A 109 20.14 -3.92 -0.88
CA GLY A 109 19.44 -2.83 -0.25
C GLY A 109 19.00 -1.75 -1.23
N ILE A 110 18.07 -0.93 -0.78
CA ILE A 110 17.61 0.28 -1.43
C ILE A 110 17.87 1.42 -0.46
N GLU A 111 18.70 2.37 -0.86
CA GLU A 111 18.98 3.53 -0.03
C GLU A 111 17.71 4.33 0.21
N TRP A 112 17.47 4.70 1.46
CA TRP A 112 16.24 5.39 1.84
C TRP A 112 16.05 6.71 1.08
N SER A 113 17.14 7.42 0.82
CA SER A 113 17.16 8.68 0.07
C SER A 113 16.86 8.53 -1.42
N GLU A 114 16.97 7.32 -1.99
CA GLU A 114 16.61 7.07 -3.40
C GLU A 114 15.10 6.88 -3.58
N LEU A 115 14.38 6.60 -2.50
CA LEU A 115 12.94 6.46 -2.51
C LEU A 115 12.28 7.84 -2.48
N SER A 116 11.27 8.06 -3.33
CA SER A 116 10.42 9.23 -3.21
C SER A 116 9.65 9.20 -1.89
N THR A 117 9.22 10.37 -1.41
CA THR A 117 8.42 10.48 -0.18
C THR A 117 7.22 9.54 -0.18
N LYS A 118 6.55 9.34 -1.33
CA LYS A 118 5.39 8.45 -1.44
C LYS A 118 5.74 6.98 -1.19
N PHE A 119 6.90 6.53 -1.66
CA PHE A 119 7.38 5.18 -1.37
C PHE A 119 7.84 5.02 0.07
N GLN A 120 8.51 6.04 0.62
CA GLN A 120 8.89 6.06 2.03
C GLN A 120 7.65 5.93 2.93
N GLU A 121 6.62 6.74 2.69
CA GLU A 121 5.34 6.69 3.40
C GLU A 121 4.68 5.30 3.28
N ALA A 122 4.60 4.74 2.08
CA ALA A 122 4.02 3.42 1.85
C ALA A 122 4.78 2.30 2.59
N ILE A 123 6.12 2.35 2.61
CA ILE A 123 6.95 1.39 3.35
C ILE A 123 6.71 1.52 4.86
N LEU A 124 6.60 2.75 5.38
CA LEU A 124 6.32 2.97 6.79
C LEU A 124 4.94 2.43 7.19
N VAL A 125 3.91 2.63 6.34
CA VAL A 125 2.60 2.02 6.58
C VAL A 125 2.71 0.51 6.57
N ALA A 126 3.33 -0.08 5.55
CA ALA A 126 3.45 -1.54 5.41
C ALA A 126 4.20 -2.19 6.59
N ARG A 127 5.14 -1.48 7.21
CA ARG A 127 5.84 -1.91 8.43
C ARG A 127 4.96 -1.94 9.69
N ASP A 128 3.88 -1.17 9.70
CA ASP A 128 2.95 -1.03 10.82
C ASP A 128 1.66 -1.87 10.62
N LEU A 129 1.55 -2.67 9.55
CA LEU A 129 0.41 -3.56 9.25
C LEU A 129 0.53 -4.93 9.92
#